data_AF-A0A7V3D5W6-F1
#
_entry.id   AF-A0A7V3D5W6-F1
#
_cell.length_a   1.000
_cell.length_b   1.000
_cell.length_c   1.000
_cell.angle_alpha   90.00
_cell.angle_beta   90.00
_cell.angle_gamma   90.00
#
_symmetry.space_group_name_H-M   'P 1'
#
loop_
_entity.id
_entity.type
_entity.pdbx_description
1 polymer ?
#
loop_
_entity_poly.entity_id
_entity_poly.type
_entity_poly.pdbx_seq_one_letter_code
_entity_poly.pdbx_strand_id
1 'polypeptide(L)'
;MNARSRAWPSAPIRGVCCRVQRMARCWSGTWRTNIMPRFAILEHDHPFLHWDFLLETGDQARTFRLLARPALGQIIAAEPLGGHRLLYLDYEGPVSGGRGSVKRWDAGTFSWEEDSPQSLAVLLQGQRLRGRARMSSRGERWSFVLESSDTPRISGAAGP
;
A
#
# COMPACT_ATOMS: atom_id res chain seq x y z
N MET A 1 -34.52 63.58 32.33
CA MET A 1 -35.09 63.71 30.97
C MET A 1 -35.07 62.31 30.36
N ASN A 2 -36.14 61.50 30.51
CA ASN A 2 -37.24 61.28 29.55
C ASN A 2 -36.71 61.07 28.11
N ALA A 3 -37.04 60.03 27.32
CA ALA A 3 -38.22 59.17 27.30
C ALA A 3 -38.03 57.94 26.36
N ARG A 4 -38.75 56.86 26.71
CA ARG A 4 -39.64 56.01 25.88
C ARG A 4 -39.19 55.42 24.53
N SER A 5 -39.16 54.09 24.52
CA SER A 5 -39.84 53.13 23.63
C SER A 5 -40.34 53.57 22.25
N ARG A 6 -40.07 52.74 21.23
CA ARG A 6 -41.04 52.33 20.21
C ARG A 6 -40.63 51.01 19.56
N ALA A 7 -41.63 50.18 19.29
CA ALA A 7 -41.54 48.83 18.75
C ALA A 7 -42.30 48.73 17.41
N TRP A 8 -42.11 47.57 16.74
CA TRP A 8 -42.91 46.89 15.68
C TRP A 8 -42.59 47.25 14.21
N PRO A 9 -42.93 46.39 13.20
CA PRO A 9 -43.27 44.95 13.19
C PRO A 9 -42.65 44.08 12.03
N SER A 10 -42.76 42.75 12.21
CA SER A 10 -43.14 41.65 11.27
C SER A 10 -42.49 41.47 9.87
N ALA A 11 -41.94 40.27 9.62
CA ALA A 11 -42.52 39.25 8.72
C ALA A 11 -41.61 38.00 8.55
N PRO A 12 -42.18 36.81 8.24
CA PRO A 12 -41.52 35.52 8.39
C PRO A 12 -40.87 35.02 7.09
N ILE A 13 -39.71 34.38 7.20
CA ILE A 13 -39.11 33.68 6.07
C ILE A 13 -39.69 32.26 6.04
N ARG A 14 -40.52 32.04 5.02
CA ARG A 14 -41.03 30.73 4.61
C ARG A 14 -39.86 29.82 4.21
N GLY A 15 -39.91 28.61 4.77
CA GLY A 15 -39.58 27.32 4.17
C GLY A 15 -38.48 27.23 3.12
N VAL A 16 -37.48 26.39 3.41
CA VAL A 16 -37.18 25.25 2.53
C VAL A 16 -36.81 24.05 3.41
N CYS A 17 -37.68 23.05 3.42
CA CYS A 17 -37.32 21.69 3.79
C CYS A 17 -36.54 21.11 2.60
N CYS A 18 -35.21 21.09 2.67
CA CYS A 18 -34.37 20.42 1.68
C CYS A 18 -33.78 19.16 2.32
N ARG A 19 -34.51 18.07 2.12
CA ARG A 19 -34.04 16.69 1.91
C ARG A 19 -32.51 16.59 1.82
N VAL A 20 -31.89 16.00 2.85
CA VAL A 20 -30.48 15.55 2.81
C VAL A 20 -30.37 14.46 1.75
N GLN A 21 -30.06 14.86 0.53
CA GLN A 21 -29.69 13.97 -0.56
C GLN A 21 -28.19 13.67 -0.47
N ARG A 22 -27.90 12.37 -0.46
CA ARG A 22 -26.60 11.75 -0.73
C ARG A 22 -25.85 12.55 -1.80
N MET A 23 -24.73 13.17 -1.44
CA MET A 23 -23.73 13.59 -2.40
C MET A 23 -22.67 12.49 -2.51
N ALA A 24 -22.93 11.60 -3.46
CA ALA A 24 -21.88 10.87 -4.11
C ALA A 24 -21.01 11.87 -4.90
N ARG A 25 -19.69 11.79 -4.66
CA ARG A 25 -18.59 12.03 -5.61
C ARG A 25 -18.63 13.33 -6.43
N CYS A 26 -17.70 14.24 -6.10
CA CYS A 26 -16.99 15.03 -7.09
C CYS A 26 -15.49 14.66 -6.99
N TRP A 27 -15.08 13.68 -7.80
CA TRP A 27 -13.68 13.46 -8.13
C TRP A 27 -13.32 14.43 -9.26
N SER A 28 -12.63 15.51 -8.92
CA SER A 28 -12.04 16.44 -9.87
C SER A 28 -10.53 16.38 -9.67
N GLY A 29 -9.81 15.76 -10.60
CA GLY A 29 -8.35 15.66 -10.52
C GLY A 29 -7.76 14.68 -11.52
N THR A 30 -8.01 14.91 -12.81
CA THR A 30 -7.30 14.21 -13.88
C THR A 30 -5.90 14.79 -14.00
N TRP A 31 -4.93 14.13 -13.36
CA TRP A 31 -3.67 13.75 -13.97
C TRP A 31 -3.29 12.39 -13.37
N ARG A 32 -3.89 11.31 -13.90
CA ARG A 32 -3.28 9.98 -13.75
C ARG A 32 -2.04 10.00 -14.62
N THR A 33 -0.95 10.57 -14.12
CA THR A 33 0.36 10.22 -14.65
C THR A 33 0.42 8.70 -14.58
N ASN A 34 0.60 8.06 -15.72
CA ASN A 34 0.82 6.62 -15.87
C ASN A 34 2.15 6.22 -15.23
N ILE A 35 2.35 6.56 -13.95
CA ILE A 35 3.50 6.17 -13.17
C ILE A 35 3.13 4.82 -12.61
N MET A 36 3.70 3.78 -13.21
CA MET A 36 3.68 2.46 -12.61
C MET A 36 4.23 2.58 -11.18
N PRO A 37 3.54 2.07 -10.16
CA PRO A 37 3.99 2.19 -8.78
C PRO A 37 5.35 1.51 -8.60
N ARG A 38 6.15 2.02 -7.67
CA ARG A 38 7.52 1.55 -7.45
C ARG A 38 7.59 0.54 -6.32
N PHE A 39 8.56 -0.35 -6.41
CA PHE A 39 8.93 -1.20 -5.30
C PHE A 39 10.42 -1.06 -4.99
N ALA A 40 10.76 -1.37 -3.75
CA ALA A 40 12.14 -1.54 -3.32
C ALA A 40 12.25 -2.77 -2.43
N ILE A 41 13.39 -3.43 -2.48
CA ILE A 41 13.80 -4.44 -1.51
C ILE A 41 15.05 -3.91 -0.82
N LEU A 42 14.97 -3.72 0.48
CA LEU A 42 16.06 -3.22 1.30
C LEU A 42 16.64 -4.38 2.10
N GLU A 43 17.94 -4.58 2.02
CA GLU A 43 18.68 -5.40 2.97
C GLU A 43 18.87 -4.59 4.26
N HIS A 44 18.45 -5.15 5.39
CA HIS A 44 18.43 -4.49 6.68
C HIS A 44 19.13 -5.37 7.72
N ASP A 45 20.10 -4.81 8.43
CA ASP A 45 21.00 -5.56 9.32
C ASP A 45 20.52 -5.68 10.79
N HIS A 46 19.34 -5.13 11.14
CA HIS A 46 18.87 -5.04 12.52
C HIS A 46 17.38 -5.40 12.67
N PRO A 47 16.96 -6.20 13.67
CA PRO A 47 17.77 -6.75 14.77
C PRO A 47 18.64 -7.95 14.37
N PHE A 48 18.39 -8.48 13.18
CA PHE A 48 19.18 -9.47 12.47
C PHE A 48 19.05 -9.19 10.97
N LEU A 49 19.89 -9.80 10.15
CA LEU A 49 19.85 -9.63 8.70
C LEU A 49 18.51 -10.11 8.10
N HIS A 50 17.79 -9.21 7.44
CA HIS A 50 16.56 -9.52 6.73
C HIS A 50 16.37 -8.61 5.51
N TRP A 51 15.28 -8.83 4.77
CA TRP A 51 14.95 -8.04 3.59
C TRP A 51 13.57 -7.40 3.73
N ASP A 52 13.51 -6.07 3.73
CA ASP A 52 12.24 -5.34 3.74
C ASP A 52 11.75 -5.14 2.31
N PHE A 53 10.58 -5.68 1.99
CA PHE A 53 9.91 -5.52 0.70
C PHE A 53 8.86 -4.41 0.78
N LEU A 54 9.10 -3.32 0.06
CA LEU A 54 8.30 -2.10 0.07
C LEU A 54 7.54 -1.98 -1.26
N LEU A 55 6.22 -1.79 -1.18
CA LEU A 55 5.32 -1.56 -2.31
C LEU A 55 4.63 -0.22 -2.18
N GLU A 56 4.87 0.69 -3.13
CA GLU A 56 4.19 1.99 -3.19
C GLU A 56 2.66 1.80 -3.29
N THR A 57 1.92 2.38 -2.35
CA THR A 57 0.46 2.30 -2.25
C THR A 57 -0.09 3.65 -1.77
N GLY A 58 -0.50 4.50 -2.71
CA GLY A 58 -0.99 5.84 -2.40
C GLY A 58 0.11 6.72 -1.82
N ASP A 59 -0.02 7.12 -0.56
CA ASP A 59 0.92 8.03 0.14
C ASP A 59 1.97 7.30 1.00
N GLN A 60 1.93 5.97 1.04
CA GLN A 60 2.76 5.13 1.88
C GLN A 60 3.30 3.92 1.12
N ALA A 61 4.32 3.28 1.67
CA ALA A 61 4.84 2.01 1.21
C ALA A 61 4.30 0.88 2.11
N ARG A 62 3.48 0.00 1.53
CA ARG A 62 3.11 -1.26 2.19
C ARG A 62 4.36 -2.11 2.30
N THR A 63 4.69 -2.52 3.52
CA THR A 63 6.01 -3.09 3.81
C THR A 63 5.87 -4.46 4.44
N PHE A 64 6.73 -5.38 4.01
CA PHE A 64 6.82 -6.71 4.59
C PHE A 64 8.28 -7.05 4.86
N ARG A 65 8.58 -7.52 6.07
CA ARG A 65 9.87 -8.12 6.38
C ARG A 65 9.90 -9.54 5.85
N LEU A 66 10.91 -9.88 5.07
CA LEU A 66 11.21 -11.21 4.56
C LEU A 66 12.40 -11.78 5.34
N LEU A 67 12.23 -12.95 5.94
CA LEU A 67 13.25 -13.57 6.80
C LEU A 67 14.40 -14.24 6.03
N ALA A 68 14.32 -14.25 4.70
CA ALA A 68 15.36 -14.76 3.82
C ALA A 68 15.44 -13.93 2.54
N ARG A 69 16.58 -14.05 1.85
CA ARG A 69 16.80 -13.37 0.57
C ARG A 69 15.77 -13.85 -0.45
N PRO A 70 15.06 -12.94 -1.15
CA PRO A 70 14.12 -13.31 -2.21
C PRO A 70 14.79 -14.10 -3.34
N ALA A 71 14.21 -15.23 -3.70
CA ALA A 71 14.65 -16.08 -4.80
C ALA A 71 13.43 -16.72 -5.50
N LEU A 72 13.59 -17.04 -6.79
CA LEU A 72 12.55 -17.68 -7.59
C LEU A 72 12.20 -19.06 -7.02
N GLY A 73 10.91 -19.35 -6.89
CA GLY A 73 10.38 -20.64 -6.43
C GLY A 73 10.54 -20.91 -4.94
N GLN A 74 11.15 -20.01 -4.17
CA GLN A 74 11.32 -20.18 -2.72
C GLN A 74 10.16 -19.57 -1.95
N ILE A 75 9.58 -20.34 -1.02
CA ILE A 75 8.62 -19.83 -0.04
C ILE A 75 9.41 -19.24 1.14
N ILE A 76 9.18 -17.97 1.42
CA ILE A 76 9.86 -17.21 2.47
C ILE A 76 8.84 -16.75 3.50
N ALA A 77 9.13 -16.94 4.78
CA ALA A 77 8.30 -16.37 5.84
C ALA A 77 8.35 -14.84 5.77
N ALA A 78 7.18 -14.22 5.82
CA ALA A 78 7.02 -12.79 5.74
C ALA A 78 6.28 -12.26 6.97
N GLU A 79 6.53 -11.01 7.34
CA GLU A 79 5.85 -10.31 8.43
C GLU A 79 5.34 -8.96 7.89
N PRO A 80 4.04 -8.68 7.91
CA PRO A 80 3.52 -7.37 7.53
C PRO A 80 3.97 -6.33 8.55
N LEU A 81 4.50 -5.21 8.06
CA LEU A 81 4.88 -4.06 8.88
C LEU A 81 3.93 -2.89 8.62
N GLY A 82 3.97 -1.90 9.51
CA GLY A 82 3.26 -0.63 9.31
C GLY A 82 3.69 0.06 8.00
N GLY A 83 2.81 0.92 7.49
CA GLY A 83 3.10 1.72 6.30
C GLY A 83 4.38 2.54 6.51
N HIS A 84 5.34 2.39 5.60
CA HIS A 84 6.57 3.17 5.61
C HIS A 84 6.41 4.42 4.75
N ARG A 85 7.23 5.43 5.01
CA ARG A 85 7.28 6.64 4.16
C ARG A 85 7.83 6.28 2.80
N LEU A 86 7.28 6.85 1.73
CA LEU A 86 7.75 6.63 0.35
C LEU A 86 9.23 6.96 0.14
N LEU A 87 9.81 7.84 0.96
CA LEU A 87 11.24 8.15 0.96
C LEU A 87 12.12 6.89 1.07
N TYR A 88 11.67 5.85 1.78
CA TYR A 88 12.44 4.61 1.95
C TYR A 88 12.58 3.80 0.65
N LEU A 89 11.81 4.07 -0.39
CA LEU A 89 12.03 3.44 -1.71
C LEU A 89 13.39 3.87 -2.30
N ASP A 90 13.80 5.10 -2.02
CA ASP A 90 15.02 5.72 -2.56
C ASP A 90 16.14 5.87 -1.51
N TYR A 91 15.86 5.64 -0.23
CA TYR A 91 16.81 5.80 0.86
C TYR A 91 17.77 4.60 1.02
N GLU A 92 19.03 4.90 1.32
CA GLU A 92 20.04 3.95 1.80
C GLU A 92 20.83 4.61 2.92
N GLY A 93 21.20 3.85 3.96
CA GLY A 93 21.98 4.34 5.09
C GLY A 93 21.38 4.01 6.46
N PRO A 94 21.85 4.70 7.51
CA PRO A 94 21.48 4.39 8.90
C PRO A 94 20.01 4.68 9.21
N VAL A 95 19.35 3.73 9.86
CA VAL A 95 17.98 3.91 10.37
C VAL A 95 18.02 4.57 11.76
N SER A 96 17.19 5.58 11.95
CA SER A 96 17.14 6.35 13.19
C SER A 96 16.88 5.48 14.43
N GLY A 97 17.42 5.89 15.57
CA GLY A 97 17.22 5.20 16.86
C GLY A 97 18.11 3.96 17.03
N GLY A 98 19.24 3.87 16.32
CA GLY A 98 20.17 2.75 16.46
C GLY A 98 19.63 1.44 15.89
N ARG A 99 18.69 1.51 14.95
CA ARG A 99 18.03 0.34 14.34
C ARG A 99 18.79 -0.16 13.12
N GLY A 100 20.11 -0.11 13.13
CA GLY A 100 20.93 -0.60 12.02
C GLY A 100 20.93 0.30 10.78
N SER A 101 21.19 -0.31 9.63
CA SER A 101 21.29 0.32 8.33
C SER A 101 20.51 -0.45 7.26
N VAL A 102 20.02 0.29 6.26
CA VAL A 102 19.37 -0.28 5.08
C VAL A 102 20.19 -0.03 3.83
N LYS A 103 20.30 -1.05 2.99
CA LYS A 103 20.92 -0.98 1.67
C LYS A 103 19.94 -1.47 0.62
N ARG A 104 19.88 -0.82 -0.53
CA ARG A 104 19.00 -1.28 -1.61
C ARG A 104 19.56 -2.58 -2.20
N TRP A 105 18.77 -3.64 -2.09
CA TRP A 105 19.07 -4.92 -2.72
C TRP A 105 18.50 -4.97 -4.15
N ASP A 106 17.26 -4.54 -4.34
CA ASP A 106 16.60 -4.42 -5.66
C ASP A 106 15.60 -3.27 -5.66
N ALA A 107 15.25 -2.76 -6.84
CA ALA A 107 14.16 -1.81 -7.03
C ALA A 107 13.66 -1.84 -8.47
N GLY A 108 12.45 -1.32 -8.66
CA GLY A 108 11.85 -1.20 -9.97
C GLY A 108 10.40 -0.77 -9.88
N THR A 109 9.63 -1.13 -10.90
CA THR A 109 8.19 -0.89 -10.95
C THR A 109 7.42 -2.19 -10.82
N PHE A 110 6.14 -2.10 -10.49
CA PHE A 110 5.28 -3.26 -10.45
C PHE A 110 3.87 -2.95 -10.92
N SER A 111 3.07 -3.99 -11.19
CA SER A 111 1.63 -3.88 -11.38
C SER A 111 0.87 -4.76 -10.39
N TRP A 112 -0.25 -4.25 -9.88
CA TRP A 112 -1.14 -5.00 -9.00
C TRP A 112 -1.95 -6.02 -9.79
N GLU A 113 -2.02 -7.25 -9.29
CA GLU A 113 -2.94 -8.28 -9.79
C GLU A 113 -4.00 -8.65 -8.77
N GLU A 114 -3.64 -8.62 -7.49
CA GLU A 114 -4.52 -8.97 -6.37
C GLU A 114 -4.14 -8.10 -5.16
N ASP A 115 -5.14 -7.48 -4.53
CA ASP A 115 -4.99 -6.75 -3.27
C ASP A 115 -6.19 -7.08 -2.38
N SER A 116 -6.01 -8.09 -1.52
CA SER A 116 -6.98 -8.50 -0.53
C SER A 116 -6.34 -8.53 0.87
N PRO A 117 -7.14 -8.55 1.96
CA PRO A 117 -6.59 -8.51 3.31
C PRO A 117 -5.69 -9.70 3.67
N GLN A 118 -5.85 -10.86 3.03
CA GLN A 118 -5.10 -12.09 3.30
C GLN A 118 -4.18 -12.51 2.16
N SER A 119 -4.23 -11.83 1.01
CA SER A 119 -3.48 -12.20 -0.18
C SER A 119 -3.27 -10.99 -1.07
N LEU A 120 -2.03 -10.81 -1.52
CA LEU A 120 -1.70 -9.85 -2.56
C LEU A 120 -0.80 -10.50 -3.59
N ALA A 121 -0.91 -10.05 -4.83
CA ALA A 121 -0.07 -10.49 -5.93
C ALA A 121 0.29 -9.29 -6.80
N VAL A 122 1.56 -9.19 -7.15
CA VAL A 122 2.12 -8.14 -7.99
C VAL A 122 3.07 -8.71 -9.04
N LEU A 123 3.11 -8.12 -10.22
CA LEU A 123 4.15 -8.41 -11.22
C LEU A 123 5.30 -7.43 -11.04
N LEU A 124 6.46 -7.93 -10.65
CA LEU A 124 7.68 -7.15 -10.42
C LEU A 124 8.48 -7.01 -11.72
N GLN A 125 8.95 -5.79 -11.96
CA GLN A 125 9.89 -5.42 -13.01
C GLN A 125 11.11 -4.75 -12.37
N GLY A 126 11.95 -5.57 -11.72
CA GLY A 126 13.18 -5.14 -11.06
C GLY A 126 14.46 -5.37 -11.86
N GLN A 127 15.58 -5.02 -11.23
CA GLN A 127 16.91 -5.35 -11.74
C GLN A 127 17.27 -6.80 -11.41
N ARG A 128 16.86 -7.30 -10.24
CA ARG A 128 17.11 -8.69 -9.80
C ARG A 128 15.87 -9.57 -9.88
N LEU A 129 14.74 -9.11 -9.35
CA LEU A 129 13.49 -9.85 -9.36
C LEU A 129 12.61 -9.42 -10.52
N ARG A 130 12.24 -10.41 -11.33
CA ARG A 130 11.24 -10.27 -12.39
C ARG A 130 10.28 -11.45 -12.32
N GLY A 131 8.99 -11.18 -12.40
CA GLY A 131 7.96 -12.20 -12.30
C GLY A 131 6.90 -11.84 -11.28
N ARG A 132 6.11 -12.83 -10.87
CA ARG A 132 4.97 -12.65 -9.99
C ARG A 132 5.38 -12.87 -8.55
N ALA A 133 5.32 -11.81 -7.73
CA ALA A 133 5.44 -11.93 -6.29
C ALA A 133 4.05 -12.07 -5.67
N ARG A 134 3.84 -13.14 -4.90
CA ARG A 134 2.63 -13.36 -4.12
C ARG A 134 2.96 -13.32 -2.64
N MET A 135 2.12 -12.63 -1.88
CA MET A 135 2.10 -12.74 -0.43
C MET A 135 0.75 -13.28 0.01
N SER A 136 0.76 -14.28 0.89
CA SER A 136 -0.47 -14.86 1.39
C SER A 136 -0.36 -15.17 2.87
N SER A 137 -1.46 -14.97 3.59
CA SER A 137 -1.58 -15.37 4.98
C SER A 137 -2.35 -16.69 5.12
N ARG A 138 -1.87 -17.54 6.02
CA ARG A 138 -2.61 -18.69 6.55
C ARG A 138 -2.76 -18.48 8.05
N GLY A 139 -3.87 -17.87 8.46
CA GLY A 139 -4.05 -17.35 9.82
C GLY A 139 -3.14 -16.15 10.05
N GLU A 140 -2.27 -16.22 11.05
CA GLU A 140 -1.33 -15.13 11.41
C GLU A 140 0.00 -15.20 10.65
N ARG A 141 0.26 -16.29 9.91
CA ARG A 141 1.53 -16.50 9.22
C ARG A 141 1.45 -16.00 7.79
N TRP A 142 2.27 -15.01 7.46
CA TRP A 142 2.46 -14.54 6.09
C TRP A 142 3.62 -15.25 5.41
N SER A 143 3.48 -15.46 4.11
CA SER A 143 4.49 -16.07 3.26
C SER A 143 4.62 -15.29 1.97
N PHE A 144 5.84 -15.20 1.45
CA PHE A 144 6.21 -14.63 0.17
C PHE A 144 6.67 -15.75 -0.77
N VAL A 145 6.27 -15.69 -2.03
CA VAL A 145 6.82 -16.52 -3.10
C VAL A 145 6.98 -15.69 -4.37
N LEU A 146 8.10 -15.89 -5.06
CA LEU A 146 8.33 -15.34 -6.39
C LEU A 146 8.20 -16.45 -7.42
N GLU A 147 7.30 -16.27 -8.38
CA GLU A 147 7.03 -17.20 -9.48
C GLU A 147 7.46 -16.55 -10.80
N SER A 148 7.80 -17.36 -11.80
CA SER A 148 8.05 -16.82 -13.13
C SER A 148 6.74 -16.28 -13.71
N SER A 149 6.83 -15.19 -14.46
CA SER A 149 5.67 -14.59 -15.16
C SER A 149 5.03 -15.54 -16.18
N ASP A 150 5.75 -16.58 -16.61
CA ASP A 150 5.29 -17.57 -17.59
C ASP A 150 4.62 -18.79 -16.96
N THR A 151 4.45 -18.84 -15.64
CA THR A 151 3.81 -20.01 -14.99
C THR A 151 2.33 -20.05 -15.36
N PRO A 152 1.85 -21.09 -16.07
CA PRO A 152 0.43 -21.23 -16.38
C PRO A 152 -0.35 -21.38 -15.08
N ARG A 153 -1.44 -20.61 -14.96
CA ARG A 153 -2.39 -20.75 -13.86
C ARG A 153 -3.02 -22.14 -13.98
N ILE A 154 -2.55 -23.12 -13.20
CA ILE A 154 -3.29 -24.38 -13.06
C ILE A 154 -4.53 -24.04 -12.23
N SER A 155 -5.60 -23.69 -12.93
CA SER A 155 -6.94 -23.65 -12.39
C SER A 155 -7.23 -25.03 -11.84
N GLY A 156 -7.23 -25.17 -10.51
CA GLY A 156 -7.66 -26.39 -9.85
C GLY A 156 -9.11 -26.68 -10.21
N ALA A 157 -9.32 -27.55 -11.20
CA ALA A 157 -10.54 -28.29 -11.34
C ALA A 157 -10.60 -29.25 -10.15
N ALA A 158 -11.34 -28.85 -9.12
CA ALA A 158 -11.88 -29.81 -8.19
C ALA A 158 -12.90 -30.65 -8.96
N GLY A 159 -12.69 -31.96 -8.97
CA GLY A 159 -13.68 -32.94 -9.39
C GLY A 159 -13.23 -34.33 -8.96
N PRO A 160 -14.09 -35.34 -9.16
CA PRO A 160 -15.55 -35.27 -9.24
C PRO A 160 -16.23 -35.19 -7.86
#